data_AF-A0A6P5BD28-F1
#
_entry.id   AF-A0A6P5BD28-F1
#
_cell.length_a   1.000
_cell.length_b   1.000
_cell.length_c   1.000
_cell.angle_alpha   90.00
_cell.angle_beta   90.00
_cell.angle_gamma   90.00
#
_symmetry.space_group_name_H-M   'P 1'
#
loop_
_entity.id
_entity.type
_entity.pdbx_description
1 polymer ?
#
loop_
_entity_poly.entity_id
_entity_poly.type
_entity_poly.pdbx_seq_one_letter_code
_entity_poly.pdbx_strand_id
1 'polypeptide(L)'
;MERFMEQVIFKYLRAEPEDHYFLMTEPPLNTPENREYLAEIMFESFNVPGLYIAVQAVLALAASWTSRQVGERTLTGIVIDSGDGVTHAIPVEKYCYICPDIVKEFAKYDVDPRKWIKQYTGINAINQKKFVIDVGYERFLGPEIFFHPEFANPDFMESISEVVDEVIQNCPIDVRRPLYKNVVLSGGSTMFRDFGRRLQRDLKRVVDARLKLSEELSGGRIKPKPVEVQVITHHMQRYAVWFGGSMLASTPEFLQVCHTKKDYEECGPSICRHNPVFGVMS
;
A
#
# COMPACT_ATOMS: atom_id res chain seq x y z
N MET A 1 -15.79 -15.01 -10.47
CA MET A 1 -15.36 -14.84 -9.07
C MET A 1 -15.76 -16.05 -8.24
N GLU A 2 -17.03 -16.46 -8.28
CA GLU A 2 -17.56 -17.62 -7.54
C GLU A 2 -16.74 -18.92 -7.66
N ARG A 3 -16.45 -19.43 -8.87
CA ARG A 3 -15.62 -20.64 -9.05
C ARG A 3 -14.21 -20.55 -8.45
N PHE A 4 -13.65 -19.34 -8.39
CA PHE A 4 -12.36 -19.12 -7.75
C PHE A 4 -12.51 -19.23 -6.23
N MET A 5 -13.57 -18.62 -5.66
CA MET A 5 -13.89 -18.72 -4.24
C MET A 5 -14.18 -20.15 -3.79
N GLU A 6 -14.84 -20.95 -4.63
CA GLU A 6 -15.08 -22.37 -4.36
C GLU A 6 -13.74 -23.11 -4.14
N GLN A 7 -12.74 -22.88 -4.99
CA GLN A 7 -11.41 -23.44 -4.76
C GLN A 7 -10.75 -22.87 -3.51
N VAL A 8 -10.83 -21.56 -3.28
CA VAL A 8 -10.26 -20.92 -2.08
C VAL A 8 -10.81 -21.58 -0.81
N ILE A 9 -12.14 -21.71 -0.69
CA ILE A 9 -12.81 -22.23 0.50
C ILE A 9 -12.55 -23.74 0.65
N PHE A 10 -12.90 -24.54 -0.36
CA PHE A 10 -12.91 -25.99 -0.20
C PHE A 10 -11.56 -26.66 -0.46
N LYS A 11 -10.75 -26.13 -1.38
CA LYS A 11 -9.46 -26.75 -1.74
C LYS A 11 -8.29 -26.24 -0.91
N TYR A 12 -8.19 -24.93 -0.73
CA TYR A 12 -7.03 -24.30 -0.08
C TYR A 12 -7.23 -24.08 1.41
N LEU A 13 -8.29 -23.39 1.82
CA LEU A 13 -8.60 -23.15 3.23
C LEU A 13 -9.11 -24.43 3.91
N ARG A 14 -9.85 -25.27 3.18
CA ARG A 14 -10.51 -26.47 3.70
C ARG A 14 -11.40 -26.12 4.89
N ALA A 15 -12.13 -25.02 4.75
CA ALA A 15 -13.04 -24.50 5.76
C ALA A 15 -14.47 -24.88 5.39
N GLU A 16 -15.27 -25.23 6.39
CA GLU A 16 -16.73 -25.34 6.22
C GLU A 16 -17.30 -23.92 6.26
N PRO A 17 -17.74 -23.33 5.14
CA PRO A 17 -18.07 -21.91 5.09
C PRO A 17 -19.20 -21.52 6.05
N GLU A 18 -20.10 -22.46 6.39
CA GLU A 18 -21.20 -22.25 7.34
C GLU A 18 -20.72 -22.03 8.79
N ASP A 19 -19.49 -22.46 9.13
CA ASP A 19 -18.91 -22.34 10.47
C ASP A 19 -18.03 -21.08 10.65
N HIS A 20 -17.84 -20.27 9.59
CA HIS A 20 -16.83 -19.21 9.58
C HIS A 20 -17.36 -17.87 9.10
N TYR A 21 -17.05 -16.80 9.84
CA TYR A 21 -17.23 -15.43 9.36
C TYR A 21 -16.13 -15.08 8.35
N PHE A 22 -16.48 -14.32 7.31
CA PHE A 22 -15.54 -13.92 6.26
C PHE A 22 -15.27 -12.41 6.28
N LEU A 23 -13.99 -12.06 6.24
CA LEU A 23 -13.53 -10.71 5.90
C LEU A 23 -13.04 -10.71 4.45
N MET A 24 -13.73 -9.94 3.60
CA MET A 24 -13.36 -9.72 2.20
C MET A 24 -12.83 -8.30 2.03
N THR A 25 -12.09 -8.03 0.96
CA THR A 25 -11.50 -6.71 0.70
C THR A 25 -12.01 -6.10 -0.59
N GLU A 26 -12.13 -4.78 -0.63
CA GLU A 26 -12.46 -4.03 -1.84
C GLU A 26 -11.54 -2.82 -2.08
N PRO A 27 -11.35 -2.41 -3.35
CA PRO A 27 -10.66 -1.18 -3.66
C PRO A 27 -11.51 0.07 -3.30
N PRO A 28 -10.90 1.25 -3.06
CA PRO A 28 -11.59 2.47 -2.63
C PRO A 28 -12.71 3.00 -3.55
N LEU A 29 -12.76 2.56 -4.82
CA LEU A 29 -13.75 2.98 -5.82
C LEU A 29 -14.66 1.82 -6.26
N ASN A 30 -14.75 0.76 -5.45
CA ASN A 30 -15.68 -0.34 -5.72
C ASN A 30 -17.13 0.14 -5.59
N THR A 31 -17.99 -0.26 -6.53
CA THR A 31 -19.38 0.15 -6.55
C THR A 31 -20.21 -0.59 -5.49
N PRO A 32 -21.26 0.02 -4.93
CA PRO A 32 -22.18 -0.67 -4.02
C PRO A 32 -22.79 -1.94 -4.63
N GLU A 33 -23.05 -1.94 -5.94
CA GLU A 33 -23.60 -3.09 -6.67
C GLU A 33 -22.61 -4.28 -6.65
N ASN A 34 -21.31 -4.01 -6.75
CA ASN A 34 -20.30 -5.07 -6.62
C ASN A 34 -20.26 -5.66 -5.20
N ARG A 35 -20.55 -4.86 -4.17
CA ARG A 35 -20.67 -5.35 -2.78
C ARG A 35 -21.88 -6.27 -2.62
N GLU A 36 -23.01 -5.91 -3.23
CA GLU A 36 -24.20 -6.75 -3.24
C GLU A 36 -23.96 -8.07 -3.96
N TYR A 37 -23.35 -8.03 -5.15
CA TYR A 37 -22.98 -9.25 -5.89
C TYR A 37 -22.01 -10.14 -5.11
N LEU A 38 -21.06 -9.55 -4.38
CA LEU A 38 -20.18 -10.31 -3.49
C LEU A 38 -20.97 -10.93 -2.33
N ALA A 39 -21.88 -10.18 -1.71
CA ALA A 39 -22.72 -10.67 -0.62
C ALA A 39 -23.64 -11.81 -1.08
N GLU A 40 -24.24 -11.71 -2.25
CA GLU A 40 -25.06 -12.74 -2.88
C GLU A 40 -24.27 -14.05 -3.00
N ILE A 41 -23.05 -14.00 -3.56
CA ILE A 41 -22.18 -15.19 -3.65
C ILE A 41 -21.90 -15.79 -2.26
N MET A 42 -21.54 -14.95 -1.28
CA MET A 42 -21.09 -15.44 0.02
C MET A 42 -22.25 -16.00 0.85
N PHE A 43 -23.41 -15.35 0.86
CA PHE A 43 -24.56 -15.78 1.65
C PHE A 43 -25.42 -16.84 0.94
N GLU A 44 -25.66 -16.73 -0.36
CA GLU A 44 -26.57 -17.61 -1.08
C GLU A 44 -25.86 -18.87 -1.61
N SER A 45 -24.65 -18.76 -2.15
CA SER A 45 -23.91 -19.92 -2.64
C SER A 45 -23.11 -20.64 -1.54
N PHE A 46 -22.46 -19.88 -0.64
CA PHE A 46 -21.57 -20.44 0.38
C PHE A 46 -22.17 -20.49 1.79
N ASN A 47 -23.39 -19.98 1.99
CA ASN A 47 -24.10 -20.04 3.28
C ASN A 47 -23.33 -19.47 4.48
N VAL A 48 -22.44 -18.48 4.28
CA VAL A 48 -21.62 -17.98 5.39
C VAL A 48 -22.47 -17.33 6.49
N PRO A 49 -22.16 -17.53 7.77
CA PRO A 49 -22.93 -16.96 8.89
C PRO A 49 -22.78 -15.45 9.02
N GLY A 50 -21.67 -14.88 8.53
CA GLY A 50 -21.47 -13.44 8.51
C GLY A 50 -20.35 -12.97 7.57
N LEU A 51 -20.50 -11.75 7.08
CA LEU A 51 -19.63 -11.14 6.08
C LEU A 51 -19.27 -9.71 6.49
N TYR A 52 -18.01 -9.33 6.26
CA TYR A 52 -17.55 -7.95 6.33
C TYR A 52 -16.71 -7.62 5.10
N ILE A 53 -17.02 -6.51 4.43
CA ILE A 53 -16.27 -6.04 3.25
C ILE A 53 -15.45 -4.81 3.64
N ALA A 54 -14.13 -4.98 3.73
CA ALA A 54 -13.19 -3.98 4.18
C ALA A 54 -12.53 -3.22 3.02
N VAL A 55 -12.39 -1.91 3.14
CA VAL A 55 -11.61 -1.12 2.18
C VAL A 55 -10.12 -1.38 2.38
N GLN A 56 -9.40 -1.72 1.31
CA GLN A 56 -7.98 -2.12 1.35
C GLN A 56 -7.08 -1.08 2.05
N ALA A 57 -7.28 0.21 1.77
CA ALA A 57 -6.51 1.29 2.38
C ALA A 57 -6.67 1.34 3.91
N VAL A 58 -7.88 1.09 4.43
CA VAL A 58 -8.14 1.08 5.88
C VAL A 58 -7.38 -0.08 6.55
N LEU A 59 -7.35 -1.25 5.92
CA LEU A 59 -6.60 -2.40 6.43
C LEU A 59 -5.08 -2.16 6.41
N ALA A 60 -4.56 -1.48 5.38
CA ALA A 60 -3.15 -1.09 5.33
C ALA A 60 -2.78 -0.14 6.48
N LEU A 61 -3.64 0.83 6.82
CA LEU A 61 -3.46 1.68 8.01
C LEU A 61 -3.45 0.84 9.29
N ALA A 62 -4.37 -0.11 9.45
CA ALA A 62 -4.40 -1.00 10.61
C ALA A 62 -3.12 -1.84 10.74
N ALA A 63 -2.56 -2.33 9.63
CA ALA A 63 -1.28 -3.06 9.62
C ALA A 63 -0.10 -2.20 10.10
N SER A 64 -0.12 -0.90 9.82
CA SER A 64 0.92 0.04 10.24
C SER A 64 1.03 0.21 11.75
N TRP A 65 -0.02 -0.14 12.51
CA TRP A 65 -0.03 -0.09 13.99
C TRP A 65 0.99 -1.03 14.62
N THR A 66 1.53 -1.99 13.86
CA THR A 66 2.65 -2.84 14.31
C THR A 66 4.00 -2.14 14.26
N SER A 67 4.10 -1.01 13.57
CA SER A 67 5.33 -0.24 13.51
C SER A 67 5.61 0.44 14.84
N ARG A 68 6.86 0.32 15.31
CA ARG A 68 7.34 1.02 16.52
C ARG A 68 7.35 2.55 16.36
N GLN A 69 7.20 3.04 15.13
CA GLN A 69 7.12 4.46 14.80
C GLN A 69 5.75 5.06 15.12
N VAL A 70 4.74 4.23 15.35
CA VAL A 70 3.36 4.63 15.63
C VAL A 70 3.11 4.52 17.13
N GLY A 71 2.88 5.66 17.79
CA GLY A 71 2.53 5.71 19.21
C GLY A 71 1.02 5.67 19.48
N GLU A 72 0.21 5.99 18.48
CA GLU A 72 -1.25 6.10 18.59
C GLU A 72 -1.90 5.37 17.41
N ARG A 73 -2.89 4.50 17.69
CA ARG A 73 -3.65 3.82 16.65
C ARG A 73 -4.59 4.82 16.00
N THR A 74 -4.44 5.03 14.70
CA THR A 74 -5.30 5.92 13.93
C THR A 74 -5.57 5.32 12.56
N LEU A 75 -6.76 5.60 12.03
CA LEU A 75 -7.15 5.34 10.65
C LEU A 75 -7.15 6.63 9.81
N THR A 76 -6.52 7.69 10.31
CA THR A 76 -6.26 8.92 9.55
C THR A 76 -4.83 8.90 9.05
N GLY A 77 -4.65 8.70 7.76
CA GLY A 77 -3.34 8.70 7.11
C GLY A 77 -3.50 8.63 5.59
N ILE A 78 -2.40 8.80 4.87
CA ILE A 78 -2.36 8.55 3.43
C ILE A 78 -1.71 7.19 3.19
N VAL A 79 -2.36 6.37 2.37
CA VAL A 79 -1.86 5.03 2.01
C VAL A 79 -1.33 5.06 0.60
N ILE A 80 -0.07 4.66 0.44
CA ILE A 80 0.54 4.41 -0.86
C ILE A 80 0.53 2.92 -1.07
N ASP A 81 -0.49 2.43 -1.77
CA ASP A 81 -0.58 1.03 -2.14
C ASP A 81 0.01 0.81 -3.54
N SER A 82 1.14 0.13 -3.61
CA SER A 82 1.80 -0.24 -4.86
C SER A 82 1.92 -1.76 -4.94
N GLY A 83 0.86 -2.37 -5.47
CA GLY A 83 0.71 -3.80 -5.74
C GLY A 83 0.73 -4.15 -7.23
N ASP A 84 0.25 -5.34 -7.58
CA ASP A 84 0.29 -5.85 -8.96
C ASP A 84 -1.04 -5.57 -9.72
N GLY A 85 -1.01 -4.54 -10.58
CA GLY A 85 -1.93 -4.39 -11.72
C GLY A 85 -1.24 -4.72 -13.05
N VAL A 86 0.07 -4.43 -13.15
CA VAL A 86 1.02 -4.97 -14.14
C VAL A 86 2.44 -4.81 -13.56
N THR A 87 3.07 -5.84 -12.97
CA THR A 87 4.54 -5.96 -12.77
C THR A 87 4.92 -7.39 -12.38
N HIS A 88 5.42 -8.17 -13.35
CA HIS A 88 6.19 -9.39 -13.08
C HIS A 88 7.66 -9.17 -13.39
N ALA A 89 8.51 -9.06 -12.36
CA ALA A 89 9.89 -9.52 -12.40
C ALA A 89 10.45 -9.66 -10.96
N ILE A 90 10.26 -10.84 -10.38
CA ILE A 90 10.78 -11.29 -9.08
C ILE A 90 12.33 -11.16 -8.91
N PRO A 91 13.17 -10.97 -9.95
CA PRO A 91 14.58 -10.57 -9.76
C PRO A 91 14.77 -9.10 -9.34
N VAL A 92 13.86 -8.19 -9.70
CA VAL A 92 14.04 -6.73 -9.53
C VAL A 92 14.02 -6.37 -8.04
N GLU A 93 13.06 -6.84 -7.25
CA GLU A 93 13.00 -6.53 -5.80
C GLU A 93 14.28 -6.93 -5.04
N LYS A 94 14.88 -8.08 -5.36
CA LYS A 94 16.06 -8.58 -4.63
C LYS A 94 17.34 -7.78 -4.87
N TYR A 95 17.54 -7.28 -6.09
CA TYR A 95 18.76 -6.58 -6.46
C TYR A 95 18.62 -5.07 -6.45
N CYS A 96 17.38 -4.57 -6.55
CA CYS A 96 17.13 -3.14 -6.70
C CYS A 96 16.99 -2.41 -5.37
N TYR A 97 17.29 -1.12 -5.40
CA TYR A 97 17.26 -0.22 -4.26
C TYR A 97 17.05 1.21 -4.73
N ILE A 98 16.53 2.06 -3.86
CA ILE A 98 16.39 3.48 -4.15
C ILE A 98 17.67 4.19 -3.74
N CYS A 99 18.28 4.90 -4.69
CA CYS A 99 19.47 5.70 -4.42
C CYS A 99 19.09 7.11 -3.92
N PRO A 100 19.91 7.75 -3.08
CA PRO A 100 19.66 9.12 -2.65
C PRO A 100 19.89 10.17 -3.76
N ASP A 101 20.82 9.90 -4.67
CA ASP A 101 21.34 10.83 -5.68
C ASP A 101 21.85 10.00 -6.87
N ILE A 102 21.14 10.10 -7.99
CA ILE A 102 21.36 9.28 -9.18
C ILE A 102 22.74 9.54 -9.81
N VAL A 103 23.17 10.80 -9.87
CA VAL A 103 24.43 11.20 -10.52
C VAL A 103 25.62 10.64 -9.74
N LYS A 104 25.57 10.72 -8.41
CA LYS A 104 26.59 10.10 -7.55
C LYS A 104 26.56 8.58 -7.65
N GLU A 105 25.40 7.98 -7.85
CA GLU A 105 25.29 6.52 -7.97
C GLU A 105 25.90 6.02 -9.29
N PHE A 106 25.65 6.71 -10.41
CA PHE A 106 26.33 6.44 -11.68
C PHE A 106 27.85 6.52 -11.55
N ALA A 107 28.36 7.60 -10.96
CA ALA A 107 29.81 7.77 -10.77
C ALA A 107 30.44 6.63 -9.95
N LYS A 108 29.73 6.08 -8.95
CA LYS A 108 30.23 4.92 -8.18
C LYS A 108 30.36 3.67 -9.04
N TYR A 109 29.37 3.42 -9.90
CA TYR A 109 29.39 2.28 -10.81
C TYR A 109 30.49 2.41 -11.87
N ASP A 110 30.71 3.62 -12.40
CA ASP A 110 31.75 3.86 -13.41
C ASP A 110 33.17 3.71 -12.83
N VAL A 111 33.37 4.12 -11.57
CA VAL A 111 34.69 4.05 -10.90
C VAL A 111 35.08 2.60 -10.56
N ASP A 112 34.13 1.77 -10.10
CA ASP A 112 34.41 0.38 -9.74
C ASP A 112 33.27 -0.58 -10.14
N PRO A 113 33.15 -0.89 -11.45
CA PRO A 113 32.05 -1.71 -11.94
C PRO A 113 32.01 -3.09 -11.30
N ARG A 114 33.17 -3.70 -11.01
CA ARG A 114 33.28 -5.07 -10.47
C ARG A 114 32.70 -5.20 -9.07
N LYS A 115 32.70 -4.12 -8.29
CA LYS A 115 32.14 -4.11 -6.93
C LYS A 115 30.62 -4.00 -6.92
N TRP A 116 30.07 -3.24 -7.86
CA TRP A 116 28.66 -2.83 -7.86
C TRP A 116 27.78 -3.66 -8.80
N ILE A 117 28.34 -4.16 -9.90
CA ILE A 117 27.67 -5.12 -10.78
C ILE A 117 27.55 -6.46 -10.04
N LYS A 118 26.33 -6.99 -9.95
CA LYS A 118 26.04 -8.29 -9.35
C LYS A 118 25.79 -9.31 -10.44
N GLN A 119 26.15 -10.57 -10.19
CA GLN A 119 25.85 -11.63 -11.15
C GLN A 119 24.60 -12.37 -10.72
N TYR A 120 23.61 -12.43 -11.61
CA TYR A 120 22.47 -13.32 -11.47
C TYR A 120 22.75 -14.60 -12.24
N THR A 121 22.63 -15.74 -11.55
CA THR A 121 22.71 -17.06 -12.18
C THR A 121 21.32 -17.67 -12.25
N GLY A 122 20.83 -17.91 -13.46
CA GLY A 122 19.58 -18.62 -13.72
C GLY A 122 19.84 -20.00 -14.30
N ILE A 123 18.79 -20.81 -14.35
CA ILE A 123 18.79 -22.11 -15.02
C ILE A 123 17.79 -22.02 -16.18
N ASN A 124 18.24 -22.37 -17.38
CA ASN A 124 17.37 -22.41 -18.54
C ASN A 124 16.41 -23.60 -18.42
N ALA A 125 15.11 -23.35 -18.50
CA ALA A 125 14.07 -24.36 -18.27
C ALA A 125 14.10 -25.52 -19.28
N ILE A 126 14.58 -25.29 -20.50
CA ILE A 126 14.58 -26.30 -21.58
C ILE A 126 15.82 -27.18 -21.48
N ASN A 127 17.00 -26.56 -21.54
CA ASN A 127 18.26 -27.31 -21.65
C ASN A 127 18.94 -27.56 -20.30
N GLN A 128 18.37 -27.07 -19.19
CA GLN A 128 18.86 -27.21 -17.82
C GLN A 128 20.29 -26.68 -17.60
N LYS A 129 20.80 -25.87 -18.53
CA LYS A 129 22.10 -25.22 -18.39
C LYS A 129 21.97 -23.95 -17.58
N LYS A 130 22.99 -23.69 -16.75
CA LYS A 130 23.12 -22.41 -16.05
C LYS A 130 23.47 -21.31 -17.04
N PHE A 131 22.85 -20.16 -16.86
CA PHE A 131 23.23 -18.92 -17.53
C PHE A 131 23.54 -17.86 -16.48
N VAL A 132 24.49 -16.99 -16.78
CA VAL A 132 24.90 -15.90 -15.90
C VAL A 132 24.68 -14.60 -16.64
N ILE A 133 24.05 -13.64 -15.97
CA ILE A 133 23.89 -12.27 -16.46
C ILE A 133 24.43 -11.30 -15.41
N ASP A 134 25.01 -10.22 -15.89
CA ASP A 134 25.43 -9.11 -15.06
C ASP A 134 24.25 -8.18 -14.81
N VAL A 135 24.11 -7.75 -13.56
CA VAL A 135 23.04 -6.90 -13.05
C VAL A 135 23.65 -5.61 -12.51
N GLY A 136 23.49 -4.52 -13.24
CA GLY A 136 24.24 -3.27 -13.09
C GLY A 136 23.39 -2.09 -12.64
N TYR A 137 23.28 -1.09 -13.52
CA TYR A 137 22.64 0.20 -13.25
C TYR A 137 21.12 0.09 -13.04
N GLU A 138 20.49 -0.91 -13.65
CA GLU A 138 19.07 -1.22 -13.49
C GLU A 138 18.66 -1.45 -12.03
N ARG A 139 19.62 -1.77 -11.16
CA ARG A 139 19.42 -1.91 -9.72
C ARG A 139 18.91 -0.63 -9.06
N PHE A 140 19.37 0.53 -9.49
CA PHE A 140 18.87 1.80 -8.96
C PHE A 140 17.95 2.52 -9.94
N LEU A 141 18.15 2.35 -11.25
CA LEU A 141 17.30 2.97 -12.26
C LEU A 141 15.88 2.41 -12.29
N GLY A 142 15.70 1.10 -12.05
CA GLY A 142 14.38 0.47 -12.08
C GLY A 142 13.41 1.14 -11.10
N PRO A 143 13.75 1.22 -9.81
CA PRO A 143 12.90 1.91 -8.83
C PRO A 143 12.91 3.44 -8.94
N GLU A 144 13.88 4.05 -9.63
CA GLU A 144 13.94 5.52 -9.76
C GLU A 144 12.75 6.08 -10.56
N ILE A 145 12.07 5.26 -11.37
CA ILE A 145 10.87 5.66 -12.11
C ILE A 145 9.73 6.16 -11.21
N PHE A 146 9.71 5.82 -9.92
CA PHE A 146 8.75 6.39 -8.97
C PHE A 146 9.01 7.88 -8.70
N PHE A 147 10.27 8.30 -8.79
CA PHE A 147 10.72 9.66 -8.49
C PHE A 147 11.03 10.47 -9.75
N HIS A 148 11.32 9.78 -10.86
CA HIS A 148 11.52 10.35 -12.20
C HIS A 148 10.77 9.50 -13.24
N PRO A 149 9.42 9.59 -13.30
CA PRO A 149 8.65 8.75 -14.20
C PRO A 149 8.94 9.02 -15.69
N GLU A 150 9.47 10.19 -16.02
CA GLU A 150 9.87 10.59 -17.36
C GLU A 150 10.93 9.66 -17.99
N PHE A 151 11.60 8.84 -17.19
CA PHE A 151 12.54 7.82 -17.69
C PHE A 151 11.87 6.69 -18.45
N ALA A 152 10.60 6.41 -18.16
CA ALA A 152 9.88 5.27 -18.73
C ALA A 152 8.50 5.63 -19.30
N ASN A 153 7.92 6.77 -18.92
CA ASN A 153 6.61 7.20 -19.35
C ASN A 153 6.68 8.61 -19.98
N PRO A 154 6.38 8.76 -21.29
CA PRO A 154 6.39 10.08 -21.93
C PRO A 154 5.20 10.97 -21.50
N ASP A 155 4.12 10.37 -21.02
CA ASP A 155 2.86 11.07 -20.71
C ASP A 155 2.74 11.44 -19.23
N PHE A 156 3.64 10.95 -18.37
CA PHE A 156 3.61 11.17 -16.93
C PHE A 156 5.00 11.58 -16.43
N MET A 157 5.09 12.76 -15.81
CA MET A 157 6.36 13.37 -15.39
C MET A 157 6.41 13.71 -13.90
N GLU A 158 5.30 13.57 -13.17
CA GLU A 158 5.22 13.99 -11.76
C GLU A 158 5.76 12.91 -10.82
N SER A 159 6.69 13.29 -9.95
CA SER A 159 7.24 12.35 -8.98
C SER A 159 6.19 11.92 -7.97
N ILE A 160 6.31 10.70 -7.43
CA ILE A 160 5.42 10.23 -6.35
C ILE A 160 5.38 11.18 -5.14
N SER A 161 6.46 11.93 -4.90
CA SER A 161 6.53 12.89 -3.80
C SER A 161 5.64 14.10 -4.05
N GLU A 162 5.58 14.58 -5.29
CA GLU A 162 4.72 15.69 -5.70
C GLU A 162 3.26 15.25 -5.73
N VAL A 163 2.97 14.06 -6.26
CA VAL A 163 1.61 13.50 -6.27
C VAL A 163 1.07 13.37 -4.84
N VAL A 164 1.87 12.87 -3.90
CA VAL A 164 1.47 12.76 -2.48
C VAL A 164 1.22 14.14 -1.88
N ASP A 165 2.08 15.11 -2.17
CA ASP A 165 1.91 16.49 -1.70
C ASP A 165 0.61 17.11 -2.24
N GLU A 166 0.35 16.96 -3.54
CA GLU A 166 -0.84 17.48 -4.21
C GLU A 166 -2.12 16.87 -3.63
N VAL A 167 -2.17 15.55 -3.46
CA VAL A 167 -3.31 14.85 -2.84
C VAL A 167 -3.59 15.42 -1.46
N ILE A 168 -2.57 15.59 -0.62
CA ILE A 168 -2.75 16.16 0.73
C ILE A 168 -3.16 17.64 0.66
N GLN A 169 -2.65 18.42 -0.30
CA GLN A 169 -3.07 19.81 -0.50
C GLN A 169 -4.51 19.94 -1.02
N ASN A 170 -5.04 18.93 -1.70
CA ASN A 170 -6.44 18.88 -2.14
C ASN A 170 -7.39 18.46 -1.00
N CYS A 171 -6.88 17.90 0.10
CA CYS A 171 -7.69 17.61 1.29
C CYS A 171 -8.06 18.88 2.08
N PRO A 172 -9.12 18.82 2.91
CA PRO A 172 -9.45 19.87 3.89
C PRO A 172 -8.26 20.27 4.77
N ILE A 173 -8.14 21.57 5.11
CA ILE A 173 -6.95 22.15 5.76
C ILE A 173 -6.65 21.52 7.13
N ASP A 174 -7.70 21.19 7.88
CA ASP A 174 -7.67 20.59 9.21
C ASP A 174 -7.04 19.19 9.25
N VAL A 175 -7.20 18.39 8.18
CA VAL A 175 -6.66 17.02 8.12
C VAL A 175 -5.26 16.93 7.51
N ARG A 176 -4.75 17.97 6.84
CA ARG A 176 -3.46 17.89 6.11
C ARG A 176 -2.28 17.52 7.00
N ARG A 177 -2.17 18.15 8.18
CA ARG A 177 -1.05 17.90 9.11
C ARG A 177 -1.03 16.45 9.62
N PRO A 178 -2.16 15.87 10.09
CA PRO A 178 -2.25 14.44 10.35
C PRO A 178 -1.83 13.56 9.17
N LEU A 179 -2.24 13.90 7.94
CA LEU A 179 -1.91 13.12 6.75
C LEU A 179 -0.41 13.10 6.45
N TYR A 180 0.29 14.24 6.55
CA TYR A 180 1.75 14.28 6.38
C TYR A 180 2.50 13.47 7.45
N LYS A 181 1.97 13.42 8.67
CA LYS A 181 2.57 12.68 9.79
C LYS A 181 2.33 11.17 9.69
N ASN A 182 1.37 10.72 8.90
CA ASN A 182 0.98 9.31 8.81
C ASN A 182 0.88 8.85 7.35
N VAL A 183 2.02 8.82 6.65
CA VAL A 183 2.13 8.27 5.29
C VAL A 183 2.49 6.78 5.40
N VAL A 184 1.54 5.89 5.14
CA VAL A 184 1.71 4.44 5.24
C VAL A 184 1.98 3.83 3.87
N LEU A 185 2.95 2.93 3.79
CA LEU A 185 3.25 2.18 2.58
C LEU A 185 2.62 0.79 2.62
N SER A 186 2.01 0.37 1.51
CA SER A 186 1.42 -0.95 1.30
C SER A 186 1.85 -1.50 -0.06
N GLY A 187 1.97 -2.83 -0.15
CA GLY A 187 2.22 -3.52 -1.41
C GLY A 187 3.69 -3.78 -1.70
N GLY A 188 3.94 -4.83 -2.51
CA GLY A 188 5.29 -5.35 -2.77
C GLY A 188 6.24 -4.35 -3.44
N SER A 189 5.74 -3.46 -4.29
CA SER A 189 6.57 -2.47 -4.99
C SER A 189 7.03 -1.33 -4.07
N THR A 190 6.49 -1.21 -2.86
CA THR A 190 7.00 -0.27 -1.84
C THR A 190 8.14 -0.85 -1.00
N MET A 191 8.49 -2.13 -1.19
CA MET A 191 9.51 -2.85 -0.42
C MET A 191 10.94 -2.53 -0.85
N PHE A 192 11.16 -1.71 -1.88
CA PHE A 192 12.51 -1.32 -2.28
C PHE A 192 13.26 -0.69 -1.11
N ARG A 193 14.50 -1.13 -0.92
CA ARG A 193 15.35 -0.59 0.14
C ARG A 193 15.48 0.92 -0.03
N ASP A 194 15.34 1.64 1.09
CA ASP A 194 15.41 3.11 1.18
C ASP A 194 14.25 3.88 0.49
N PHE A 195 13.22 3.20 -0.03
CA PHE A 195 12.05 3.84 -0.65
C PHE A 195 11.34 4.82 0.29
N GLY A 196 10.92 4.37 1.48
CA GLY A 196 10.24 5.23 2.44
C GLY A 196 11.10 6.41 2.92
N ARG A 197 12.42 6.19 3.05
CA ARG A 197 13.38 7.25 3.41
C ARG A 197 13.51 8.30 2.32
N ARG A 198 13.59 7.88 1.05
CA ARG A 198 13.64 8.77 -0.11
C ARG A 198 12.35 9.59 -0.21
N LEU A 199 11.20 8.93 -0.13
CA LEU A 199 9.89 9.58 -0.16
C LEU A 199 9.76 10.62 0.96
N GLN A 200 10.08 10.26 2.20
CA GLN A 200 9.99 11.20 3.32
C GLN A 200 10.89 12.43 3.12
N ARG A 201 12.12 12.22 2.62
CA ARG A 201 13.07 13.30 2.38
C ARG A 201 12.57 14.25 1.29
N ASP A 202 12.13 13.70 0.15
CA ASP A 202 11.72 14.50 -1.00
C ASP A 202 10.39 15.21 -0.73
N LEU A 203 9.42 14.52 -0.12
CA LEU A 203 8.18 15.14 0.35
C LEU A 203 8.45 16.26 1.36
N LYS A 204 9.36 16.04 2.33
CA LYS A 204 9.75 17.09 3.29
C LYS A 204 10.38 18.29 2.61
N ARG A 205 11.21 18.09 1.57
CA ARG A 205 11.80 19.20 0.80
C ARG A 205 10.74 20.02 0.08
N VAL A 206 9.77 19.38 -0.56
CA VAL A 206 8.65 20.06 -1.25
C VAL A 206 7.85 20.90 -0.25
N VAL A 207 7.48 20.31 0.88
CA VAL A 207 6.70 21.00 1.93
C VAL A 207 7.50 22.15 2.54
N ASP A 208 8.75 21.94 2.94
CA ASP A 208 9.59 22.97 3.56
C ASP A 208 9.86 24.14 2.59
N ALA A 209 10.07 23.86 1.29
CA ALA A 209 10.23 24.88 0.26
C ALA A 209 8.98 25.77 0.12
N ARG A 210 7.78 25.15 0.12
CA ARG A 210 6.51 25.88 0.09
C ARG A 210 6.31 26.77 1.32
N LEU A 211 6.64 26.28 2.51
CA LEU A 211 6.55 27.06 3.75
C LEU A 211 7.53 28.24 3.75
N LYS A 212 8.76 28.03 3.25
CA LYS A 212 9.77 29.07 3.13
C LYS A 212 9.32 30.19 2.20
N LEU A 213 8.78 29.84 1.03
CA LEU A 213 8.24 30.82 0.09
C LEU A 213 7.12 31.67 0.73
N SER A 214 6.26 31.04 1.54
CA SER A 214 5.18 31.74 2.25
C SER A 214 5.70 32.74 3.29
N GLU A 215 6.77 32.40 4.02
CA GLU A 215 7.42 33.29 4.98
C GLU A 215 8.11 34.47 4.28
N GLU A 216 8.83 34.19 3.19
CA GLU A 216 9.51 35.19 2.35
C GLU A 216 8.50 36.20 1.75
N LEU A 217 7.42 35.72 1.15
CA LEU A 217 6.35 36.55 0.57
C LEU A 217 5.60 37.39 1.62
N SER A 218 5.54 36.90 2.86
CA SER A 218 4.91 37.63 3.97
C SER A 218 5.83 38.66 4.62
N GLY A 219 7.08 38.78 4.16
CA GLY A 219 8.10 39.62 4.80
C GLY A 219 8.35 39.23 6.26
N GLY A 220 8.22 37.94 6.59
CA GLY A 220 8.37 37.42 7.96
C GLY A 220 7.18 37.67 8.90
N ARG A 221 6.07 38.28 8.42
CA ARG A 221 4.87 38.52 9.25
C ARG A 221 4.12 37.25 9.61
N ILE A 222 4.17 36.24 8.73
CA ILE A 222 3.56 34.93 8.93
C ILE A 222 4.71 33.94 9.04
N LYS A 223 4.82 33.27 10.18
CA LYS A 223 5.78 32.17 10.40
C LYS A 223 5.02 30.85 10.49
N PRO A 224 4.91 30.10 9.38
CA PRO A 224 4.20 28.83 9.40
C PRO A 224 4.85 27.85 10.36
N LYS A 225 4.05 27.16 11.19
CA LYS A 225 4.56 26.06 12.01
C LYS A 225 5.10 24.96 11.07
N PRO A 226 6.33 24.46 11.30
CA PRO A 226 6.88 23.35 10.51
C PRO A 226 5.90 22.19 10.42
N VAL A 227 5.84 21.57 9.25
CA VAL A 227 5.03 20.37 9.02
C VAL A 227 5.93 19.16 9.27
N GLU A 228 5.49 18.29 10.16
CA GLU A 228 6.14 17.01 10.41
C GLU A 228 5.71 16.03 9.32
N VAL A 229 6.69 15.49 8.59
CA VAL A 229 6.47 14.51 7.53
C VAL A 229 7.08 13.18 7.97
N GLN A 230 6.27 12.13 8.01
CA GLN A 230 6.69 10.82 8.46
C GLN A 230 6.11 9.74 7.54
N VAL A 231 7.02 8.97 6.93
CA VAL A 231 6.69 7.80 6.11
C VAL A 231 6.95 6.55 6.91
N ILE A 232 5.90 5.78 7.15
CA ILE A 232 5.92 4.60 7.99
C ILE A 232 6.26 3.39 7.15
N THR A 233 7.36 2.74 7.54
CA THR A 233 7.72 1.43 7.06
C THR A 233 7.54 0.38 8.15
N HIS A 234 7.09 -0.82 7.75
CA HIS A 234 6.83 -1.92 8.69
C HIS A 234 7.06 -3.29 8.02
N HIS A 235 7.31 -4.33 8.81
CA HIS A 235 7.69 -5.64 8.29
C HIS A 235 6.57 -6.35 7.50
N MET A 236 5.32 -5.96 7.71
CA MET A 236 4.14 -6.55 7.06
C MET A 236 3.71 -5.83 5.78
N GLN A 237 4.49 -4.86 5.29
CA GLN A 237 4.17 -4.02 4.11
C GLN A 237 3.71 -4.81 2.89
N ARG A 238 4.40 -5.90 2.56
CA ARG A 238 4.08 -6.74 1.39
C ARG A 238 2.64 -7.24 1.36
N TYR A 239 2.09 -7.55 2.53
CA TYR A 239 0.73 -8.08 2.70
C TYR A 239 -0.06 -7.21 3.68
N ALA A 240 0.20 -5.89 3.71
CA ALA A 240 -0.35 -4.99 4.72
C ALA A 240 -1.87 -5.10 4.82
N VAL A 241 -2.55 -5.10 3.67
CA VAL A 241 -4.00 -5.30 3.59
C VAL A 241 -4.44 -6.60 4.26
N TRP A 242 -3.85 -7.73 3.88
CA TRP A 242 -4.24 -9.04 4.43
C TRP A 242 -3.92 -9.17 5.91
N PHE A 243 -2.76 -8.67 6.33
CA PHE A 243 -2.34 -8.69 7.73
C PHE A 243 -3.23 -7.78 8.61
N GLY A 244 -3.57 -6.59 8.13
CA GLY A 244 -4.53 -5.69 8.80
C GLY A 244 -5.91 -6.33 8.92
N GLY A 245 -6.38 -7.01 7.86
CA GLY A 245 -7.62 -7.79 7.89
C GLY A 245 -7.57 -8.92 8.92
N SER A 246 -6.49 -9.71 8.95
CA SER A 246 -6.29 -10.78 9.93
C SER A 246 -6.27 -10.25 11.37
N MET A 247 -5.61 -9.11 11.62
CA MET A 247 -5.60 -8.47 12.94
C MET A 247 -7.00 -8.02 13.35
N LEU A 248 -7.71 -7.30 12.48
CA LEU A 248 -9.04 -6.78 12.79
C LEU A 248 -10.07 -7.91 12.97
N ALA A 249 -10.05 -8.92 12.11
CA ALA A 249 -10.91 -10.09 12.21
C ALA A 249 -10.68 -10.93 13.47
N SER A 250 -9.53 -10.79 14.12
CA SER A 250 -9.20 -11.46 15.39
C SER A 250 -9.73 -10.72 16.63
N THR A 251 -10.33 -9.53 16.46
CA THR A 251 -10.87 -8.75 17.59
C THR A 251 -12.32 -9.13 17.89
N PRO A 252 -12.80 -9.00 19.13
CA PRO A 252 -14.20 -9.24 19.47
C PRO A 252 -15.18 -8.28 18.76
N GLU A 253 -14.73 -7.06 18.47
CA GLU A 253 -15.51 -6.04 17.76
C GLU A 253 -15.89 -6.48 16.33
N PHE A 254 -15.05 -7.29 15.69
CA PHE A 254 -15.30 -7.77 14.33
C PHE A 254 -16.67 -8.45 14.18
N LEU A 255 -17.01 -9.35 15.11
CA LEU A 255 -18.28 -10.05 15.09
C LEU A 255 -19.50 -9.12 15.28
N GLN A 256 -19.30 -7.95 15.90
CA GLN A 256 -20.36 -6.97 16.13
C GLN A 256 -20.64 -6.11 14.90
N VAL A 257 -19.65 -5.95 14.01
CA VAL A 257 -19.76 -5.11 12.81
C VAL A 257 -20.01 -5.91 11.53
N CYS A 258 -19.86 -7.24 11.59
CA CYS A 258 -20.22 -8.12 10.48
C CYS A 258 -21.73 -8.12 10.24
N HIS A 259 -22.10 -8.13 8.97
CA HIS A 259 -23.48 -8.40 8.56
C HIS A 259 -23.74 -9.89 8.71
N THR A 260 -24.81 -10.27 9.41
CA THR A 260 -25.14 -11.67 9.61
C THR A 260 -26.00 -12.20 8.46
N LYS A 261 -25.98 -13.52 8.24
CA LYS A 261 -26.87 -14.16 7.25
C LYS A 261 -28.35 -13.88 7.54
N LYS A 262 -28.71 -13.85 8.82
CA LYS A 262 -30.06 -13.50 9.27
C LYS A 262 -30.45 -12.09 8.84
N ASP A 263 -29.58 -11.10 9.06
CA ASP A 263 -29.85 -9.72 8.65
C ASP A 263 -29.92 -9.61 7.12
N TYR A 264 -29.09 -10.36 6.39
CA TYR A 264 -29.14 -10.43 4.93
C TYR A 264 -30.49 -10.98 4.42
N GLU A 265 -30.99 -12.05 5.04
CA GLU A 265 -32.29 -12.65 4.68
C GLU A 265 -33.47 -11.72 5.05
N GLU A 266 -33.40 -11.00 6.16
CA GLU A 266 -34.47 -10.11 6.63
C GLU A 266 -34.49 -8.74 5.93
N CYS A 267 -33.32 -8.17 5.66
CA CYS A 267 -33.16 -6.80 5.15
C CYS A 267 -32.65 -6.72 3.69
N GLY A 268 -32.23 -7.86 3.13
CA GLY A 268 -31.68 -7.96 1.78
C GLY A 268 -30.20 -7.54 1.66
N PRO A 269 -29.64 -7.63 0.44
CA PRO A 269 -28.21 -7.36 0.17
C PRO A 269 -27.79 -5.91 0.43
N SER A 270 -28.75 -4.99 0.53
CA SER A 270 -28.50 -3.55 0.71
C SER A 270 -27.70 -3.22 1.98
N ILE A 271 -27.77 -4.07 3.02
CA ILE A 271 -26.99 -3.90 4.25
C ILE A 271 -25.47 -3.95 3.98
N CYS A 272 -25.04 -4.74 3.00
CA CYS A 272 -23.63 -4.90 2.64
C CYS A 272 -23.05 -3.71 1.86
N ARG A 273 -23.89 -2.74 1.45
CA ARG A 273 -23.42 -1.52 0.76
C ARG A 273 -22.54 -0.65 1.65
N HIS A 274 -22.74 -0.71 2.96
CA HIS A 274 -21.98 0.03 3.96
C HIS A 274 -21.43 -0.92 5.04
N ASN A 275 -20.13 -0.85 5.29
CA ASN A 275 -19.46 -1.67 6.30
C ASN A 275 -18.82 -0.71 7.33
N PRO A 276 -19.25 -0.72 8.60
CA PRO A 276 -18.75 0.19 9.61
C PRO A 276 -17.24 0.00 9.86
N VAL A 277 -16.49 1.09 9.94
CA VAL A 277 -15.06 1.05 10.30
C VAL A 277 -14.92 0.91 11.82
N PHE A 278 -13.98 0.08 12.28
CA PHE A 278 -13.77 -0.24 13.70
C PHE A 278 -12.27 -0.38 14.06
N GLY A 279 -11.96 -0.63 15.34
CA GLY A 279 -10.60 -0.91 15.83
C GLY A 279 -9.79 0.29 16.36
N VAL A 280 -10.38 1.49 16.43
CA VAL A 280 -9.73 2.71 16.97
C VAL A 280 -10.38 3.20 18.26
N MET A 281 -11.68 2.97 18.44
CA MET A 281 -12.44 3.45 19.61
C MET A 281 -12.56 2.35 20.66
N SER A 282 -11.59 2.28 21.57
CA SER A 282 -11.74 1.65 22.89
C SER A 282 -11.11 2.53 23.96
#